data_AF-V7AGT6-F1
#
_entry.id   AF-V7AGT6-F1
#
_cell.length_a   1.000
_cell.length_b   1.000
_cell.length_c   1.000
_cell.angle_alpha   90.00
_cell.angle_beta   90.00
_cell.angle_gamma   90.00
#
_symmetry.space_group_name_H-M   'P 1'
#
loop_
_entity.id
_entity.type
_entity.pdbx_description
1 polymer ?
#
loop_
_entity_poly.entity_id
_entity_poly.type
_entity_poly.pdbx_seq_one_letter_code
_entity_poly.pdbx_strand_id
1 'polypeptide(L)' 'PKAIFSIARRIGTPLALDDCTMQKTRGFFARVLIDLDLLRKLPNQILIEKSGYAFITDIEYERLPLFCSH' A
#
# COMPACT_ATOMS: atom_id res chain seq x y z
N PRO A 1 -10.57 -0.46 7.34
CA PRO A 1 -9.40 -1.34 7.64
C PRO A 1 -9.28 -2.59 6.75
N LYS A 2 -10.25 -3.53 6.76
CA LYS A 2 -10.14 -4.83 6.06
C LYS A 2 -9.82 -4.72 4.55
N ALA A 3 -10.52 -3.83 3.83
CA ALA A 3 -10.28 -3.63 2.40
C ALA A 3 -8.85 -3.12 2.11
N ILE A 4 -8.38 -2.14 2.89
CA ILE A 4 -7.04 -1.57 2.73
C ILE A 4 -5.96 -2.63 3.00
N PHE A 5 -6.13 -3.44 4.05
CA PHE A 5 -5.21 -4.56 4.30
C PHE A 5 -5.26 -5.63 3.21
N SER A 6 -6.43 -5.89 2.61
CA SER A 6 -6.53 -6.82 1.47
C SER A 6 -5.77 -6.31 0.25
N ILE A 7 -5.76 -5.00 0.01
CA ILE A 7 -4.99 -4.39 -1.07
C ILE A 7 -3.49 -4.46 -0.74
N ALA A 8 -3.10 -4.03 0.46
CA ALA A 8 -1.70 -4.01 0.92
C ALA A 8 -1.05 -5.40 0.94
N ARG A 9 -1.82 -6.48 1.17
CA ARG A 9 -1.36 -7.87 1.08
C ARG A 9 -0.78 -8.27 -0.27
N ARG A 10 -1.13 -7.56 -1.35
CA ARG A 10 -0.56 -7.79 -2.69
C ARG A 10 0.84 -7.19 -2.84
N ILE A 11 1.23 -6.30 -1.92
CA ILE A 11 2.52 -5.60 -1.90
C ILE A 11 3.46 -6.26 -0.89
N GLY A 12 2.96 -6.61 0.31
CA GLY A 12 3.73 -7.25 1.37
C GLY A 12 2.85 -7.67 2.55
N THR A 13 3.41 -7.77 3.75
CA THR A 13 2.64 -8.11 4.97
C THR A 13 2.18 -6.83 5.67
N PRO A 14 0.89 -6.46 5.64
CA PRO A 14 0.42 -5.26 6.32
C PRO A 14 0.43 -5.45 7.84
N LEU A 15 0.97 -4.46 8.54
CA LEU A 15 1.13 -4.46 10.00
C LEU A 15 0.15 -3.49 10.68
N ALA A 16 0.02 -2.27 10.14
CA ALA A 16 -0.79 -1.23 10.76
C ALA A 16 -1.31 -0.21 9.74
N LEU A 17 -2.29 0.58 10.15
CA LEU A 17 -2.77 1.77 9.45
C LEU A 17 -2.49 2.99 10.32
N ASP A 18 -2.23 4.14 9.70
CA ASP A 18 -2.17 5.39 10.47
C ASP A 18 -3.56 5.84 10.93
N ASP A 19 -3.60 6.76 11.90
CA ASP A 19 -4.86 7.22 12.50
C ASP A 19 -5.78 7.87 11.47
N CYS A 20 -5.21 8.64 10.54
CA CYS A 20 -5.98 9.31 9.49
C CYS A 20 -6.68 8.30 8.56
N THR A 21 -6.01 7.22 8.19
CA THR A 21 -6.56 6.15 7.36
C THR A 21 -7.56 5.30 8.14
N MET A 22 -7.30 5.05 9.42
CA MET A 22 -8.21 4.32 10.30
C MET A 22 -9.54 5.08 10.50
N GLN A 23 -9.45 6.37 10.75
CA GLN A 23 -10.59 7.25 11.02
C GLN A 23 -11.21 7.81 9.72
N LYS A 24 -10.59 7.55 8.56
CA LYS A 24 -11.02 8.06 7.24
C LYS A 24 -11.10 9.59 7.18
N THR A 25 -10.24 10.27 7.90
CA THR A 25 -10.22 11.74 8.00
C THR A 25 -9.42 12.39 6.86
N ARG A 26 -8.50 11.65 6.23
CA ARG A 26 -7.87 12.00 4.95
C ARG A 26 -8.49 11.16 3.82
N GLY A 27 -9.14 11.81 2.87
CA GLY A 27 -9.80 11.13 1.73
C GLY A 27 -8.92 10.94 0.48
N PHE A 28 -7.70 11.48 0.47
CA PHE A 28 -6.85 11.50 -0.74
C PHE A 28 -6.01 10.23 -0.92
N PHE A 29 -5.53 9.64 0.18
CA PHE A 29 -4.69 8.45 0.16
C PHE A 29 -4.88 7.63 1.43
N ALA A 30 -4.50 6.34 1.36
CA ALA A 30 -4.42 5.45 2.50
C ALA A 30 -2.95 5.17 2.82
N ARG A 31 -2.57 5.28 4.09
CA ARG A 31 -1.23 4.98 4.56
C ARG A 31 -1.21 3.69 5.37
N VAL A 32 -0.30 2.81 5.00
CA VAL A 32 -0.21 1.45 5.56
C VAL A 32 1.24 1.18 5.93
N LEU A 33 1.47 0.68 7.15
CA LEU A 33 2.76 0.10 7.52
C LEU A 33 2.80 -1.33 6.99
N ILE A 34 3.77 -1.64 6.13
CA ILE A 34 3.92 -2.93 5.46
C ILE A 34 5.35 -3.43 5.68
N ASP A 35 5.48 -4.73 5.99
CA ASP A 35 6.74 -5.46 5.91
C ASP A 35 6.96 -5.95 4.46
N LEU A 36 8.11 -5.59 3.87
CA LEU A 36 8.41 -5.69 2.44
C LEU A 36 9.73 -6.41 2.19
N ASP A 37 9.73 -7.29 1.19
CA ASP A 37 10.96 -7.87 0.63
C ASP A 37 11.57 -6.92 -0.40
N LEU A 38 12.60 -6.19 0.01
CA LEU A 38 13.31 -5.21 -0.83
C LEU A 38 14.24 -5.86 -1.87
N LEU A 39 14.45 -7.17 -1.85
CA LEU A 39 15.22 -7.87 -2.89
C LEU A 39 14.38 -8.08 -4.17
N ARG A 40 13.07 -7.81 -4.11
CA ARG A 40 12.16 -7.92 -5.23
C ARG A 40 11.83 -6.53 -5.77
N LYS A 41 11.54 -6.47 -7.07
CA LYS A 41 11.06 -5.25 -7.71
C LYS A 41 9.77 -4.78 -7.02
N LEU A 42 9.82 -3.57 -6.49
CA LEU A 42 8.68 -2.93 -5.86
C LEU A 42 7.69 -2.41 -6.93
N PRO A 43 6.39 -2.71 -6.81
CA PRO A 43 5.39 -2.16 -7.72
C PRO A 43 5.15 -0.67 -7.45
N ASN A 44 5.23 0.16 -8.47
CA ASN A 44 4.92 1.60 -8.36
C ASN A 44 3.42 1.88 -8.49
N GLN A 45 2.64 0.90 -8.94
CA GLN A 45 1.21 1.01 -9.20
C GLN A 45 0.50 -0.29 -8.86
N ILE A 46 -0.78 -0.19 -8.48
CA ILE A 46 -1.64 -1.35 -8.24
C ILE A 46 -3.01 -1.15 -8.86
N LEU A 47 -3.45 -2.16 -9.61
CA LEU A 47 -4.83 -2.26 -10.09
C LEU A 47 -5.71 -2.77 -8.95
N ILE A 48 -6.69 -1.99 -8.54
CA ILE A 48 -7.71 -2.39 -7.55
C ILE A 48 -8.98 -2.76 -8.30
N GLU A 49 -9.44 -3.99 -8.09
CA GLU A 49 -10.66 -4.52 -8.68
C GLU A 49 -11.71 -4.75 -7.61
N LYS A 50 -12.92 -4.28 -7.88
CA LYS A 50 -14.14 -4.55 -7.12
C LYS A 50 -15.23 -4.91 -8.13
N SER A 51 -16.27 -5.61 -7.70
CA SER A 51 -17.40 -5.94 -8.57
C SER A 51 -17.90 -4.71 -9.33
N GLY A 52 -17.75 -4.73 -10.66
CA GLY A 52 -18.19 -3.67 -11.57
C GLY A 52 -17.28 -2.43 -11.67
N TYR A 53 -16.11 -2.42 -11.02
CA TYR A 53 -15.22 -1.26 -11.02
C TYR A 53 -13.76 -1.64 -10.85
N ALA A 54 -12.88 -1.05 -11.66
CA ALA A 54 -11.45 -1.20 -11.53
C ALA A 54 -10.75 0.14 -11.75
N PHE A 55 -9.70 0.39 -10.98
CA PHE A 55 -8.88 1.60 -11.12
C PHE A 55 -7.43 1.31 -10.72
N ILE A 56 -6.51 2.06 -11.31
CA ILE A 56 -5.09 2.00 -10.98
C ILE A 56 -4.80 3.14 -10.01
N THR A 57 -4.01 2.85 -8.99
CA THR A 57 -3.48 3.87 -8.07
C THR A 57 -1.98 3.72 -7.96
N ASP A 58 -1.30 4.85 -7.82
CA ASP A 58 0.14 4.89 -7.55
C ASP A 58 0.44 4.42 -6.12
N ILE A 59 1.64 3.87 -5.93
CA ILE A 59 2.20 3.47 -4.65
C ILE A 59 3.40 4.38 -4.38
N GLU A 60 3.33 5.10 -3.27
CA GLU A 60 4.47 5.88 -2.76
C GLU A 60 5.06 5.15 -1.56
N TYR A 61 6.36 4.84 -1.66
CA TYR A 61 7.11 4.21 -0.57
C TYR A 61 7.79 5.27 0.28
N GLU A 62 7.62 5.16 1.59
CA GLU A 62 8.26 6.06 2.54
C GLU A 62 9.39 5.36 3.27
N ARG A 63 10.48 6.09 3.52
CA ARG A 63 11.64 5.60 4.31
C ARG A 63 12.29 4.34 3.74
N LEU A 64 12.34 4.21 2.41
CA LEU A 64 13.16 3.17 1.78
C LEU A 64 14.64 3.39 2.16
N PRO A 65 15.38 2.31 2.48
CA PRO A 65 16.80 2.41 2.74
C PRO A 65 17.56 2.85 1.48
N LEU A 66 18.76 3.41 1.67
CA LEU A 66 19.66 3.79 0.58
C LEU A 66 20.33 2.60 -0.12
N PHE A 67 20.11 1.39 0.39
CA PHE A 67 20.63 0.12 -0.12
C PHE A 67 19.46 -0.77 -0.61
N CYS A 68 19.76 -1.84 -1.35
CA CYS A 68 18.75 -2.68 -2.04
C CYS A 68 18.01 -1.96 -3.19
N SER A 69 18.75 -1.29 -4.07
CA SER A 69 18.24 -0.53 -5.22
C SER A 69 18.12 -1.35 -6.53
N HIS A 70 17.91 -2.66 -6.42
CA HIS A 70 17.91 -3.60 -7.55
C HIS A 70 16.62 -3.57 -8.38
#